data_AF-A0A3S2BG32-F1
#
_entry.id   AF-A0A3S2BG32-F1
#
_cell.length_a   1.000
_cell.length_b   1.000
_cell.length_c   1.000
_cell.angle_alpha   90.00
_cell.angle_beta   90.00
_cell.angle_gamma   90.00
#
_symmetry.space_group_name_H-M   'P 1'
#
loop_
_entity.id
_entity.type
_entity.pdbx_description
1 polymer ?
#
loop_
_entity_poly.entity_id
_entity_poly.type
_entity_poly.pdbx_seq_one_letter_code
_entity_poly.pdbx_strand_id
1 'polypeptide(L)' 'EQPLYAQAAAVAMFMDKIVKKQEIKPGEYDVLGLKSTVTKESWGPNIKIPGAAITKENVDNPAFWGNQKPPTDTVKSVE' A
#
# COMPACT_ATOMS: atom_id res chain seq x y z
N GLU A 1 -1.35 13.65 -4.27
CA GLU A 1 -2.37 12.60 -4.35
C GLU A 1 -2.29 11.65 -3.16
N GLN A 2 -3.39 10.92 -2.90
CA GLN A 2 -3.34 9.67 -2.12
C GLN A 2 -2.90 8.50 -3.01
N PRO A 3 -2.23 7.46 -2.46
CA PRO A 3 -1.66 6.36 -3.27
C PRO A 3 -2.65 5.20 -3.47
N LEU A 4 -3.67 5.37 -4.33
CA LEU A 4 -4.78 4.42 -4.50
C LEU A 4 -4.33 2.96 -4.74
N TYR A 5 -3.43 2.74 -5.72
CA TYR A 5 -2.98 1.38 -6.04
C TYR A 5 -2.28 0.72 -4.86
N ALA A 6 -1.50 1.46 -4.08
CA ALA A 6 -0.83 0.91 -2.90
C ALA A 6 -1.83 0.61 -1.79
N GLN A 7 -2.86 1.45 -1.59
CA GLN A 7 -3.92 1.15 -0.62
C GLN A 7 -4.65 -0.16 -0.94
N ALA A 8 -4.99 -0.38 -2.22
CA ALA A 8 -5.62 -1.62 -2.67
C ALA A 8 -4.66 -2.82 -2.58
N ALA A 9 -3.40 -2.64 -3.00
CA ALA A 9 -2.38 -3.69 -2.92
C ALA A 9 -2.14 -4.14 -1.48
N ALA A 10 -2.06 -3.21 -0.51
CA ALA A 10 -1.91 -3.58 0.90
C ALA A 10 -3.06 -4.47 1.39
N VAL A 11 -4.31 -4.17 1.02
CA VAL A 11 -5.46 -5.03 1.38
C VAL A 11 -5.27 -6.44 0.81
N ALA A 12 -4.88 -6.56 -0.46
CA ALA A 12 -4.64 -7.85 -1.11
C ALA A 12 -3.46 -8.61 -0.48
N MET A 13 -2.35 -7.93 -0.21
CA MET A 13 -1.15 -8.49 0.43
C MET A 13 -1.46 -9.11 1.80
N PHE A 14 -2.32 -8.47 2.61
CA PHE A 14 -2.64 -8.93 3.96
C PHE A 14 -3.90 -9.81 4.05
N MET A 15 -4.63 -10.01 2.96
CA MET A 15 -5.93 -10.71 2.98
C MET A 15 -5.83 -12.12 3.55
N ASP A 16 -4.78 -12.87 3.21
CA ASP A 16 -4.58 -14.23 3.73
C ASP A 16 -4.46 -14.24 5.27
N LYS A 17 -3.72 -13.29 5.85
CA LYS A 17 -3.60 -13.18 7.30
C LYS A 17 -4.94 -12.82 7.93
N ILE A 18 -5.69 -11.90 7.31
CA ILE A 18 -7.02 -11.47 7.78
C ILE A 18 -7.99 -12.67 7.80
N VAL A 19 -8.13 -13.38 6.69
CA VAL A 19 -9.05 -14.51 6.55
C VAL A 19 -8.67 -15.66 7.49
N LYS A 20 -7.37 -15.92 7.66
CA LYS A 20 -6.85 -16.96 8.57
C LYS A 20 -6.79 -16.51 10.03
N LYS A 21 -7.20 -15.27 10.35
CA LYS A 21 -7.13 -14.66 11.69
C LYS A 21 -5.72 -14.71 12.29
N GLN A 22 -4.71 -14.59 11.44
CA GLN A 22 -3.31 -14.53 11.85
C GLN A 22 -2.93 -13.12 12.28
N GLU A 23 -1.91 -13.02 13.13
CA GLU A 23 -1.37 -11.74 13.56
C GLU A 23 -0.78 -10.96 12.37
N ILE A 24 -1.13 -9.67 12.30
CA ILE A 24 -0.47 -8.69 11.43
C ILE A 24 0.53 -7.93 12.31
N LYS A 25 1.83 -8.15 12.06
CA LYS A 25 2.90 -7.56 12.86
C LYS A 25 3.04 -6.06 12.57
N PRO A 26 3.18 -5.19 13.59
CA PRO A 26 3.60 -3.81 13.39
C PRO A 26 4.99 -3.72 12.76
N GLY A 27 5.23 -2.73 11.90
CA GLY A 27 6.52 -2.57 11.23
C GLY A 27 6.42 -1.83 9.90
N GLU A 28 7.53 -1.81 9.17
CA GLU A 28 7.63 -1.20 7.85
C GLU A 28 7.49 -2.28 6.76
N TYR A 29 6.67 -1.97 5.75
CA TYR A 29 6.38 -2.84 4.62
C TYR A 29 6.55 -2.05 3.32
N ASP A 30 7.08 -2.71 2.30
CA ASP A 30 7.10 -2.17 0.94
C ASP A 30 5.77 -2.50 0.26
N VAL A 31 5.04 -1.45 -0.14
CA VAL A 31 3.80 -1.58 -0.91
C VAL A 31 3.97 -0.79 -2.21
N LEU A 32 4.28 -1.51 -3.30
CA LEU A 32 4.52 -0.94 -4.63
C LEU A 32 5.65 0.12 -4.67
N GLY A 33 6.73 -0.11 -3.94
CA GLY A 33 7.85 0.83 -3.80
C GLY A 33 7.63 1.92 -2.75
N LEU A 34 6.48 1.93 -2.06
CA LEU A 34 6.18 2.90 -1.02
C LEU A 34 6.39 2.30 0.37
N LYS A 35 7.30 2.93 1.13
CA LYS A 35 7.55 2.63 2.52
C LYS A 35 6.30 2.91 3.36
N SER A 36 5.62 1.84 3.76
CA SER A 36 4.33 1.88 4.46
C SER A 36 4.49 1.36 5.89
N THR A 37 3.78 1.94 6.85
CA THR A 37 3.94 1.59 8.27
C THR A 37 2.67 0.96 8.81
N VAL A 38 2.79 -0.27 9.32
CA VAL A 38 1.75 -0.93 10.09
C VAL A 38 1.92 -0.60 11.58
N THR A 39 0.84 -0.14 12.20
CA THR A 39 0.72 0.10 13.64
C THR A 39 -0.43 -0.72 14.23
N LYS A 40 -0.39 -0.93 15.54
CA LYS A 40 -1.49 -1.53 16.30
C LYS A 40 -2.26 -0.42 17.01
N GLU A 41 -3.45 -0.14 16.51
CA GLU A 41 -4.31 0.91 17.06
C GLU A 41 -5.43 0.29 17.91
N SER A 42 -6.22 1.14 18.59
CA SER A 42 -7.36 0.67 19.39
C SER A 42 -8.45 0.01 18.54
N TRP A 43 -8.49 0.32 17.24
CA TRP A 43 -9.40 -0.29 16.26
C TRP A 43 -8.77 -1.47 15.48
N GLY A 44 -7.56 -1.90 15.84
CA GLY A 44 -6.86 -3.03 15.22
C GLY A 44 -5.64 -2.63 14.40
N PRO A 45 -5.08 -3.56 13.59
CA PRO A 45 -3.96 -3.28 12.70
C PRO A 45 -4.32 -2.20 11.68
N ASN A 46 -3.46 -1.21 11.53
CA ASN A 46 -3.64 -0.08 10.63
C ASN A 46 -2.38 0.14 9.80
N ILE A 47 -2.49 0.25 8.48
CA ILE A 47 -1.38 0.58 7.60
C ILE A 47 -1.49 2.02 7.11
N LYS A 48 -0.41 2.80 7.27
CA LYS A 48 -0.27 4.16 6.74
C LYS A 48 0.67 4.14 5.54
N ILE A 49 0.18 4.61 4.40
CA ILE A 49 0.94 4.66 3.13
C ILE A 49 1.15 6.15 2.76
N PRO A 50 2.39 6.57 2.42
CA PRO A 50 2.67 7.96 2.09
C PRO A 50 2.04 8.37 0.75
N GLY A 51 1.44 9.55 0.71
CA GLY A 51 1.10 10.23 -0.55
C GLY A 51 2.28 11.02 -1.10
N ALA A 52 2.07 11.65 -2.26
CA ALA A 52 3.06 12.51 -2.91
C ALA A 52 2.45 13.83 -3.38
N ALA A 53 3.25 14.90 -3.39
CA ALA A 53 2.87 16.14 -4.06
C ALA A 53 3.05 15.99 -5.58
N ILE A 54 2.05 16.42 -6.35
CA ILE A 54 2.10 16.42 -7.82
C ILE A 54 2.22 17.87 -8.29
N THR A 55 3.20 18.11 -9.14
CA THR A 55 3.50 19.40 -9.77
C THR A 55 3.58 19.23 -11.28
N LYS A 56 3.72 20.33 -12.03
CA LYS A 56 3.82 20.26 -13.51
C LYS A 56 5.04 19.47 -13.96
N GLU A 57 6.10 19.45 -13.15
CA GLU A 57 7.37 18.81 -13.47
C GLU A 57 7.31 17.28 -13.34
N ASN A 58 6.36 16.74 -12.58
CA ASN A 58 6.27 15.30 -12.31
C ASN A 58 4.90 14.68 -12.62
N VAL A 59 3.95 15.46 -13.14
CA VAL A 59 2.56 15.02 -13.36
C VAL A 59 2.46 13.76 -14.21
N ASP A 60 3.39 13.53 -15.14
CA ASP A 60 3.41 12.37 -16.04
C ASP A 60 4.07 11.11 -15.43
N ASN A 61 4.47 11.15 -14.15
CA ASN A 61 5.08 9.99 -13.48
C ASN A 61 4.08 8.80 -13.48
N PRO A 62 4.42 7.65 -14.10
CA PRO A 62 3.50 6.52 -14.22
C PRO A 62 3.11 5.89 -12.87
N ALA A 63 3.87 6.15 -11.80
CA ALA A 63 3.53 5.68 -10.46
C ALA A 63 2.31 6.39 -9.85
N PHE A 64 1.97 7.60 -10.33
CA PHE A 64 0.78 8.31 -9.87
C PHE A 64 -0.46 7.65 -10.44
N TRP A 65 -1.39 7.27 -9.56
CA TRP A 65 -2.51 6.43 -9.96
C TRP A 65 -3.44 7.13 -10.97
N GLY A 66 -3.49 8.47 -10.93
CA GLY A 66 -4.23 9.29 -11.89
C GLY A 66 -3.77 9.11 -13.35
N ASN A 67 -2.55 8.63 -13.58
CA ASN A 67 -2.03 8.32 -14.92
C ASN A 67 -2.47 6.95 -15.45
N GLN A 68 -3.27 6.19 -14.69
CA GLN A 68 -3.90 4.94 -15.12
C GLN A 68 -2.93 3.87 -15.67
N LYS A 69 -1.71 3.86 -15.14
CA LYS A 69 -0.69 2.84 -15.40
C LYS A 69 -0.51 1.97 -14.14
N PRO A 70 -1.41 1.01 -13.89
CA PRO A 70 -1.31 0.17 -12.71
C PRO A 70 -0.04 -0.71 -12.76
N PRO A 71 0.46 -1.16 -11.60
CA PRO A 71 1.56 -2.11 -11.53
C PRO A 71 1.24 -3.38 -12.33
N THR A 72 2.25 -3.92 -13.02
CA THR A 72 2.12 -5.16 -13.81
C THR A 72 2.52 -6.40 -13.04
N ASP A 73 3.28 -6.25 -11.96
CA ASP A 73 3.73 -7.36 -11.14
C ASP A 73 2.59 -7.91 -10.28
N THR A 74 2.58 -9.23 -10.09
CA THR A 74 1.61 -9.89 -9.23
C THR A 74 1.79 -9.47 -7.78
N VAL A 75 0.71 -8.99 -7.15
CA VAL A 75 0.68 -8.74 -5.71
C VAL A 75 0.81 -10.07 -4.96
N LYS A 76 1.82 -10.17 -4.09
CA LYS A 76 2.09 -11.36 -3.28
C LYS A 76 1.55 -11.18 -1.86
N SER A 77 1.02 -12.25 -1.28
CA SER A 77 0.62 -12.28 0.12
C SER A 77 1.82 -12.06 1.04
N VAL A 78 1.60 -11.38 2.16
CA VAL A 78 2.58 -11.30 3.26
C VAL A 78 2.60 -12.64 4.00
N GLU A 79 3.79 -13.21 4.15
CA GLU A 79 4.04 -14.45 4.89
C GLU A 79 3.99 -14.28 6.41
#